data_AF-A0AAW8CH82-F1
#
_entry.id   AF-A0AAW8CH82-F1
#
_cell.length_a   1.000
_cell.length_b   1.000
_cell.length_c   1.000
_cell.angle_alpha   90.00
_cell.angle_beta   90.00
_cell.angle_gamma   90.00
#
_symmetry.space_group_name_H-M   'P 1'
#
loop_
_entity.id
_entity.type
_entity.pdbx_description
1 polymer ?
#
loop_
_entity_poly.entity_id
_entity_poly.type
_entity_poly.pdbx_seq_one_letter_code
_entity_poly.pdbx_strand_id
1 'polypeptide(L)'
;MKTKNYIEITTAKAVGETFSFVVNDEITGIWIDDKKVDFIKIEHNNRKYKKVEFALKKQTFHIYTYGNLIYFEAFSQEVTYLDVINNSELEELNCSKNKLTSLDVSYNKKLKYLDCSENELKTLDVSQNIDLKKFLCDQNNLKILDISNNKKLEWFYCYQNNLENLDLSYSNDLVYFECFANPLLTSIKLNDKQLADVENKSWFKDKSVKYSI
;
A
#
# COMPACT_ATOMS: atom_id res chain seq x y z
N MET A 1 -18.73 8.89 -21.72
CA MET A 1 -19.01 7.56 -21.12
C MET A 1 -18.21 7.47 -19.84
N LYS A 2 -18.82 7.08 -18.71
CA LYS A 2 -18.08 6.72 -17.50
C LYS A 2 -17.14 5.57 -17.87
N THR A 3 -15.88 5.69 -17.50
CA THR A 3 -14.88 4.62 -17.66
C THR A 3 -15.27 3.42 -16.79
N LYS A 4 -14.82 2.21 -17.16
CA LYS A 4 -15.00 0.99 -16.35
C LYS A 4 -14.20 1.02 -15.04
N ASN A 5 -13.24 1.92 -14.92
CA ASN A 5 -12.32 1.99 -13.79
C ASN A 5 -12.88 2.94 -12.74
N TYR A 6 -13.15 2.42 -11.56
CA TYR A 6 -13.59 3.20 -10.41
C TYR A 6 -12.91 2.69 -9.14
N ILE A 7 -12.93 3.53 -8.11
CA ILE A 7 -12.59 3.16 -6.74
C ILE A 7 -13.84 3.33 -5.89
N GLU A 8 -14.16 2.34 -5.07
CA GLU A 8 -15.17 2.50 -4.01
C GLU A 8 -14.47 2.77 -2.68
N ILE A 9 -14.96 3.76 -1.94
CA ILE A 9 -14.45 4.12 -0.63
C ILE A 9 -15.60 4.17 0.36
N THR A 10 -15.41 3.59 1.54
CA THR A 10 -16.16 3.95 2.75
C THR A 10 -15.23 4.55 3.78
N THR A 11 -15.62 5.67 4.39
CA THR A 11 -14.86 6.36 5.44
C THR A 11 -15.68 6.54 6.71
N ALA A 12 -15.01 6.55 7.86
CA ALA A 12 -15.61 6.86 9.16
C ALA A 12 -15.85 8.36 9.39
N LYS A 13 -15.31 9.24 8.51
CA LYS A 13 -15.56 10.69 8.57
C LYS A 13 -17.07 10.99 8.54
N ALA A 14 -17.48 12.05 9.23
CA ALA A 14 -18.84 12.54 9.23
C ALA A 14 -19.19 13.25 7.92
N VAL A 15 -20.47 13.20 7.54
CA VAL A 15 -21.00 13.99 6.43
C VAL A 15 -20.73 15.47 6.69
N GLY A 16 -20.21 16.18 5.69
CA GLY A 16 -19.78 17.57 5.78
C GLY A 16 -18.28 17.75 6.02
N GLU A 17 -17.57 16.75 6.55
CA GLU A 17 -16.12 16.80 6.67
C GLU A 17 -15.44 16.71 5.29
N THR A 18 -14.25 17.29 5.18
CA THR A 18 -13.43 17.23 3.98
C THR A 18 -12.80 15.85 3.82
N PHE A 19 -12.95 15.28 2.64
CA PHE A 19 -12.18 14.13 2.16
C PHE A 19 -11.22 14.59 1.07
N SER A 20 -9.98 14.07 1.11
CA SER A 20 -8.92 14.37 0.15
C SER A 20 -8.34 13.10 -0.45
N PHE A 21 -8.03 13.12 -1.74
CA PHE A 21 -7.23 12.08 -2.39
C PHE A 21 -6.38 12.67 -3.52
N VAL A 22 -5.40 11.91 -3.99
CA VAL A 22 -4.48 12.30 -5.06
C VAL A 22 -4.44 11.23 -6.15
N VAL A 23 -4.39 11.67 -7.41
CA VAL A 23 -4.24 10.81 -8.60
C VAL A 23 -3.13 11.32 -9.52
N ASN A 24 -2.67 10.49 -10.46
CA ASN A 24 -1.66 10.89 -11.45
C ASN A 24 -2.12 12.04 -12.37
N ASP A 25 -1.18 12.86 -12.86
CA ASP A 25 -1.48 14.08 -13.65
C ASP A 25 -2.11 13.79 -15.03
N GLU A 26 -1.98 12.58 -15.57
CA GLU A 26 -2.59 12.20 -16.86
C GLU A 26 -4.12 12.07 -16.78
N ILE A 27 -4.71 12.00 -15.58
CA ILE A 27 -6.17 11.91 -15.41
C ILE A 27 -6.84 13.21 -15.86
N THR A 28 -7.60 13.19 -16.95
CA THR A 28 -8.18 14.42 -17.55
C THR A 28 -9.59 14.75 -17.05
N GLY A 29 -10.20 13.87 -16.26
CA GLY A 29 -11.47 14.15 -15.58
C GLY A 29 -11.65 13.27 -14.35
N ILE A 30 -12.27 13.83 -13.31
CA ILE A 30 -12.54 13.13 -12.04
C ILE A 30 -13.99 13.39 -11.67
N TRP A 31 -14.69 12.33 -11.24
CA TRP A 31 -16.05 12.40 -10.73
C TRP A 31 -16.13 11.71 -9.38
N ILE A 32 -16.90 12.30 -8.47
CA ILE A 32 -17.35 11.67 -7.23
C ILE A 32 -18.81 11.33 -7.42
N ASP A 33 -19.11 10.03 -7.38
CA ASP A 33 -20.37 9.45 -7.86
C ASP A 33 -20.71 9.94 -9.29
N ASP A 34 -21.71 10.81 -9.41
CA ASP A 34 -22.18 11.36 -10.68
C ASP A 34 -21.69 12.79 -10.95
N LYS A 35 -20.96 13.40 -10.00
CA LYS A 35 -20.59 14.83 -10.07
C LYS A 35 -19.14 15.00 -10.44
N LYS A 36 -18.89 15.71 -11.54
CA LYS A 36 -17.54 16.13 -11.91
C LYS A 36 -16.99 17.08 -10.83
N VAL A 37 -15.74 16.89 -10.46
CA VAL A 37 -15.05 17.73 -9.46
C VAL A 37 -13.82 18.37 -10.06
N ASP A 38 -13.48 19.54 -9.52
CA ASP A 38 -12.22 20.20 -9.82
C ASP A 38 -11.08 19.60 -9.00
N PHE A 39 -9.84 19.86 -9.42
CA PHE A 39 -8.64 19.39 -8.77
C PHE A 39 -7.57 20.50 -8.75
N ILE A 40 -6.64 20.36 -7.83
CA ILE A 40 -5.45 21.20 -7.70
C ILE A 40 -4.25 20.40 -8.19
N LYS A 41 -3.41 21.01 -9.03
CA LYS A 41 -2.14 20.40 -9.44
C LYS A 41 -1.12 20.56 -8.32
N ILE A 42 -0.48 19.46 -7.95
CA ILE A 42 0.59 19.44 -6.94
C ILE A 42 1.82 18.75 -7.51
N GLU A 43 2.98 19.02 -6.93
CA GLU A 43 4.25 18.41 -7.32
C GLU A 43 5.00 17.90 -6.09
N HIS A 44 5.50 16.67 -6.16
CA HIS A 44 6.33 16.06 -5.13
C HIS A 44 7.39 15.18 -5.77
N ASN A 45 8.65 15.30 -5.34
CA ASN A 45 9.79 14.57 -5.91
C ASN A 45 9.86 14.64 -7.44
N ASN A 46 9.67 15.84 -8.02
CA ASN A 46 9.66 16.10 -9.47
C ASN A 46 8.58 15.34 -10.25
N ARG A 47 7.55 14.79 -9.58
CA ARG A 47 6.37 14.19 -10.19
C ARG A 47 5.15 15.05 -9.92
N LYS A 48 4.29 15.16 -10.94
CA LYS A 48 3.06 15.96 -10.88
C LYS A 48 1.86 15.08 -10.61
N TYR A 49 0.93 15.60 -9.83
CA TYR A 49 -0.29 14.91 -9.45
C TYR A 49 -1.48 15.87 -9.42
N LYS A 50 -2.67 15.31 -9.27
CA LYS A 50 -3.93 16.01 -9.10
C LYS A 50 -4.53 15.66 -7.76
N LYS A 51 -4.65 16.65 -6.88
CA LYS A 51 -5.30 16.54 -5.58
C LYS A 51 -6.75 17.00 -5.69
N VAL A 52 -7.67 16.24 -5.12
CA VAL A 52 -9.09 16.59 -5.01
C VAL A 52 -9.42 16.70 -3.54
N GLU A 53 -10.15 17.75 -3.16
CA GLU A 53 -10.72 17.94 -1.84
C GLU A 53 -12.20 18.27 -1.98
N PHE A 54 -13.06 17.59 -1.21
CA PHE A 54 -14.51 17.84 -1.24
C PHE A 54 -15.15 17.52 0.11
N ALA A 55 -16.26 18.21 0.41
CA ALA A 55 -17.06 17.91 1.59
C ALA A 55 -17.91 16.65 1.34
N LEU A 56 -17.79 15.65 2.21
CA LEU A 56 -18.53 14.40 2.14
C LEU A 56 -20.04 14.63 2.13
N LYS A 57 -20.74 13.93 1.25
CA LYS A 57 -22.21 13.92 1.19
C LYS A 57 -22.81 12.62 1.74
N LYS A 58 -22.02 11.56 1.76
CA LYS A 58 -22.29 10.23 2.32
C LYS A 58 -20.93 9.57 2.59
N GLN A 59 -20.93 8.57 3.47
CA GLN A 59 -19.69 7.89 3.89
C GLN A 59 -19.17 6.91 2.84
N THR A 60 -20.05 6.38 1.99
CA THR A 60 -19.67 5.49 0.87
C THR A 60 -19.89 6.18 -0.46
N PHE A 61 -18.84 6.29 -1.27
CA PHE A 61 -18.89 6.95 -2.57
C PHE A 61 -17.92 6.30 -3.56
N HIS A 62 -18.14 6.58 -4.83
CA HIS A 62 -17.29 6.09 -5.92
C HIS A 62 -16.48 7.23 -6.52
N ILE A 63 -15.21 6.96 -6.82
CA ILE A 63 -14.34 7.85 -7.59
C ILE A 63 -14.22 7.27 -9.00
N TYR A 64 -14.59 8.04 -10.01
CA TYR A 64 -14.40 7.69 -11.42
C TYR A 64 -13.37 8.61 -12.06
N THR A 65 -12.48 8.05 -12.88
CA THR A 65 -11.45 8.82 -13.58
C THR A 65 -11.51 8.63 -15.09
N TYR A 66 -11.34 9.71 -15.85
CA TYR A 66 -11.16 9.64 -17.30
C TYR A 66 -9.66 9.60 -17.61
N GLY A 67 -9.18 8.41 -17.95
CA GLY A 67 -7.77 8.06 -18.08
C GLY A 67 -7.41 6.82 -17.25
N ASN A 68 -6.22 6.26 -17.47
CA ASN A 68 -5.72 5.15 -16.67
C ASN A 68 -5.23 5.68 -15.32
N LEU A 69 -5.75 5.10 -14.24
CA LEU A 69 -5.29 5.39 -12.89
C LEU A 69 -4.03 4.58 -12.62
N ILE A 70 -2.90 5.29 -12.55
CA ILE A 70 -1.56 4.72 -12.32
C ILE A 70 -1.12 4.96 -10.87
N TYR A 71 -1.52 6.10 -10.30
CA TYR A 71 -1.24 6.48 -8.92
C TYR A 71 -2.56 6.79 -8.20
N PHE A 72 -2.74 6.23 -7.02
CA PHE A 72 -3.83 6.61 -6.12
C PHE A 72 -3.33 6.74 -4.68
N GLU A 73 -3.71 7.84 -4.04
CA GLU A 73 -3.43 8.10 -2.64
C GLU A 73 -4.67 8.59 -1.90
N ALA A 74 -4.96 7.97 -0.76
CA ALA A 74 -5.97 8.39 0.21
C ALA A 74 -5.39 8.35 1.64
N PHE A 75 -4.33 9.14 1.88
CA PHE A 75 -3.64 9.20 3.17
C PHE A 75 -4.48 9.87 4.27
N SER A 76 -4.55 9.24 5.45
CA SER A 76 -5.16 9.85 6.65
C SER A 76 -6.61 10.34 6.45
N GLN A 77 -7.44 9.48 5.86
CA GLN A 77 -8.84 9.80 5.51
C GLN A 77 -9.87 8.99 6.30
N GLU A 78 -9.44 8.28 7.35
CA GLU A 78 -10.28 7.36 8.14
C GLU A 78 -11.04 6.34 7.28
N VAL A 79 -10.42 5.90 6.18
CA VAL A 79 -11.02 4.92 5.27
C VAL A 79 -11.15 3.58 5.98
N THR A 80 -12.35 3.01 5.97
CA THR A 80 -12.66 1.69 6.55
C THR A 80 -12.82 0.61 5.48
N TYR A 81 -13.11 1.01 4.24
CA TYR A 81 -13.20 0.13 3.07
C TYR A 81 -12.63 0.82 1.84
N LEU A 82 -11.81 0.10 1.08
CA LEU A 82 -11.22 0.57 -0.17
C LEU A 82 -11.26 -0.57 -1.20
N ASP A 83 -11.96 -0.33 -2.31
CA ASP A 83 -11.97 -1.22 -3.46
C ASP A 83 -11.20 -0.60 -4.63
N VAL A 84 -10.13 -1.27 -5.04
CA VAL A 84 -9.26 -0.87 -6.16
C VAL A 84 -9.25 -1.90 -7.29
N ILE A 85 -10.07 -2.95 -7.25
CA ILE A 85 -9.96 -4.11 -8.15
C ILE A 85 -10.18 -3.77 -9.62
N ASN A 86 -10.91 -2.69 -9.91
CA ASN A 86 -11.20 -2.21 -11.26
C ASN A 86 -10.06 -1.36 -11.86
N ASN A 87 -8.90 -1.27 -11.20
CA ASN A 87 -7.78 -0.41 -11.61
C ASN A 87 -6.54 -1.27 -11.94
N SER A 88 -6.63 -2.11 -12.98
CA SER A 88 -5.55 -3.02 -13.39
C SER A 88 -4.25 -2.33 -13.83
N GLU A 89 -4.33 -1.04 -14.15
CA GLU A 89 -3.20 -0.19 -14.53
C GLU A 89 -2.51 0.49 -13.33
N LEU A 90 -3.02 0.28 -12.11
CA LEU A 90 -2.48 0.88 -10.89
C LEU A 90 -1.07 0.36 -10.62
N GLU A 91 -0.10 1.27 -10.53
CA GLU A 91 1.30 0.99 -10.22
C GLU A 91 1.70 1.42 -8.82
N GLU A 92 1.04 2.46 -8.28
CA GLU A 92 1.35 3.01 -6.96
C GLU A 92 0.07 3.24 -6.17
N LEU A 93 -0.03 2.60 -5.01
CA LEU A 93 -1.14 2.74 -4.07
C LEU A 93 -0.62 3.20 -2.71
N ASN A 94 -1.13 4.32 -2.23
CA ASN A 94 -0.97 4.76 -0.85
C ASN A 94 -2.33 4.88 -0.15
N CYS A 95 -2.57 4.00 0.82
CA CYS A 95 -3.74 4.01 1.67
C CYS A 95 -3.37 4.01 3.16
N SER A 96 -2.20 4.56 3.50
CA SER A 96 -1.71 4.57 4.87
C SER A 96 -2.46 5.54 5.79
N LYS A 97 -2.35 5.29 7.11
CA LYS A 97 -3.02 6.02 8.19
C LYS A 97 -4.54 5.99 8.09
N ASN A 98 -5.10 4.82 7.82
CA ASN A 98 -6.55 4.62 7.72
C ASN A 98 -7.01 3.59 8.76
N LYS A 99 -8.23 3.08 8.59
CA LYS A 99 -8.87 2.11 9.47
C LYS A 99 -9.24 0.85 8.68
N LEU A 100 -8.44 0.51 7.67
CA LEU A 100 -8.68 -0.66 6.82
C LEU A 100 -8.46 -1.93 7.64
N THR A 101 -9.45 -2.82 7.61
CA THR A 101 -9.35 -4.16 8.23
C THR A 101 -9.05 -5.26 7.20
N SER A 102 -9.28 -4.96 5.91
CA SER A 102 -8.94 -5.78 4.75
C SER A 102 -8.53 -4.90 3.58
N LEU A 103 -7.70 -5.43 2.69
CA LEU A 103 -7.31 -4.80 1.44
C LEU A 103 -7.11 -5.90 0.38
N ASP A 104 -7.80 -5.80 -0.75
CA ASP A 104 -7.61 -6.69 -1.92
C ASP A 104 -6.87 -5.93 -3.03
N VAL A 105 -5.67 -6.42 -3.35
CA VAL A 105 -4.80 -5.89 -4.43
C VAL A 105 -4.52 -6.94 -5.50
N SER A 106 -5.27 -8.05 -5.52
CA SER A 106 -5.03 -9.21 -6.40
C SER A 106 -5.19 -8.89 -7.90
N TYR A 107 -5.97 -7.86 -8.23
CA TYR A 107 -6.17 -7.39 -9.60
C TYR A 107 -5.19 -6.30 -10.04
N ASN A 108 -4.43 -5.71 -9.11
CA ASN A 108 -3.48 -4.63 -9.38
C ASN A 108 -2.08 -5.19 -9.65
N LYS A 109 -1.98 -6.05 -10.67
CA LYS A 109 -0.75 -6.83 -10.98
C LYS A 109 0.46 -5.97 -11.35
N LYS A 110 0.22 -4.71 -11.75
CA LYS A 110 1.26 -3.73 -12.09
C LYS A 110 1.77 -2.94 -10.88
N LEU A 111 1.28 -3.20 -9.67
CA LEU A 111 1.76 -2.52 -8.46
C LEU A 111 3.26 -2.71 -8.27
N LYS A 112 3.97 -1.58 -8.18
CA LYS A 112 5.39 -1.44 -7.86
C LYS A 112 5.60 -0.82 -6.47
N TYR A 113 4.65 0.01 -6.04
CA TYR A 113 4.63 0.64 -4.73
C TYR A 113 3.29 0.35 -4.04
N LEU A 114 3.36 -0.20 -2.83
CA LEU A 114 2.20 -0.34 -1.95
C LEU A 114 2.55 0.19 -0.57
N ASP A 115 1.82 1.20 -0.14
CA ASP A 115 1.82 1.67 1.24
C ASP A 115 0.42 1.50 1.85
N CYS A 116 0.34 0.58 2.80
CA CYS A 116 -0.83 0.30 3.60
C CYS A 116 -0.50 0.38 5.10
N SER A 117 0.57 1.07 5.45
CA SER A 117 1.02 1.26 6.83
C SER A 117 -0.03 1.97 7.69
N GLU A 118 0.04 1.80 9.01
CA GLU A 118 -0.87 2.44 9.97
C GLU A 118 -2.35 2.17 9.63
N ASN A 119 -2.70 0.89 9.59
CA ASN A 119 -4.06 0.38 9.39
C ASN A 119 -4.35 -0.74 10.41
N GLU A 120 -5.47 -1.44 10.26
CA GLU A 120 -5.90 -2.51 11.16
C GLU A 120 -5.89 -3.89 10.47
N LEU A 121 -5.06 -4.07 9.42
CA LEU A 121 -5.03 -5.29 8.61
C LEU A 121 -4.55 -6.48 9.44
N LYS A 122 -5.30 -7.59 9.38
CA LYS A 122 -4.93 -8.86 10.03
C LYS A 122 -4.29 -9.87 9.06
N THR A 123 -4.62 -9.72 7.78
CA THR A 123 -4.13 -10.53 6.67
C THR A 123 -3.96 -9.62 5.45
N LEU A 124 -2.98 -9.92 4.62
CA LEU A 124 -2.76 -9.23 3.36
C LEU A 124 -2.13 -10.22 2.36
N ASP A 125 -2.77 -10.41 1.22
CA ASP A 125 -2.25 -11.24 0.12
C ASP A 125 -1.66 -10.32 -0.96
N VAL A 126 -0.35 -10.45 -1.17
CA VAL A 126 0.40 -9.74 -2.21
C VAL A 126 0.96 -10.68 -3.28
N SER A 127 0.48 -11.92 -3.34
CA SER A 127 1.00 -12.98 -4.21
C SER A 127 0.88 -12.66 -5.70
N GLN A 128 -0.06 -11.80 -6.10
CA GLN A 128 -0.27 -11.36 -7.48
C GLN A 128 0.55 -10.12 -7.86
N ASN A 129 1.13 -9.42 -6.88
CA ASN A 129 1.85 -8.15 -7.09
C ASN A 129 3.35 -8.42 -7.29
N ILE A 130 3.66 -9.25 -8.28
CA ILE A 130 5.01 -9.78 -8.55
C ILE A 130 6.05 -8.69 -8.92
N ASP A 131 5.57 -7.51 -9.29
CA ASP A 131 6.39 -6.35 -9.66
C ASP A 131 6.64 -5.37 -8.49
N LEU A 132 6.18 -5.69 -7.26
CA LEU A 132 6.41 -4.86 -6.08
C LEU A 132 7.90 -4.66 -5.82
N LYS A 133 8.29 -3.39 -5.72
CA LYS A 133 9.64 -2.92 -5.39
C LYS A 133 9.71 -2.28 -4.02
N LYS A 134 8.65 -1.58 -3.61
CA LYS A 134 8.56 -0.92 -2.31
C LYS A 134 7.24 -1.29 -1.64
N PHE A 135 7.33 -1.86 -0.45
CA PHE A 135 6.18 -2.35 0.29
C PHE A 135 6.25 -1.91 1.75
N LEU A 136 5.27 -1.12 2.16
CA LEU A 136 5.09 -0.62 3.51
C LEU A 136 3.79 -1.21 4.06
N CYS A 137 3.90 -2.08 5.05
CA CYS A 137 2.78 -2.66 5.78
C CYS A 137 3.00 -2.61 7.30
N ASP A 138 3.92 -1.75 7.75
CA ASP A 138 4.18 -1.50 9.17
C ASP A 138 2.94 -0.96 9.90
N GLN A 139 2.93 -1.11 11.23
CA GLN A 139 1.84 -0.63 12.08
C GLN A 139 0.47 -1.19 11.64
N ASN A 140 0.41 -2.52 11.54
CA ASN A 140 -0.80 -3.29 11.29
C ASN A 140 -0.90 -4.44 12.32
N ASN A 141 -1.82 -5.38 12.12
CA ASN A 141 -2.00 -6.54 12.99
C ASN A 141 -1.67 -7.86 12.27
N LEU A 142 -0.75 -7.83 11.30
CA LEU A 142 -0.41 -9.01 10.49
C LEU A 142 0.31 -10.07 11.34
N LYS A 143 -0.13 -11.33 11.22
CA LYS A 143 0.54 -12.48 11.85
C LYS A 143 1.35 -13.33 10.89
N ILE A 144 0.85 -13.44 9.66
CA ILE A 144 1.45 -14.19 8.57
C ILE A 144 1.51 -13.25 7.39
N LEU A 145 2.66 -13.22 6.72
CA LEU A 145 2.88 -12.43 5.52
C LEU A 145 3.77 -13.24 4.56
N ASP A 146 3.17 -13.74 3.49
CA ASP A 146 3.89 -14.44 2.43
C ASP A 146 4.30 -13.44 1.34
N ILE A 147 5.61 -13.32 1.13
CA ILE A 147 6.22 -12.48 0.10
C ILE A 147 7.06 -13.27 -0.90
N SER A 148 6.89 -14.60 -0.95
CA SER A 148 7.69 -15.51 -1.78
C SER A 148 7.61 -15.21 -3.29
N ASN A 149 6.51 -14.58 -3.73
CA ASN A 149 6.32 -14.14 -5.12
C ASN A 149 6.85 -12.73 -5.41
N ASN A 150 7.14 -11.92 -4.39
CA ASN A 150 7.54 -10.51 -4.53
C ASN A 150 9.07 -10.39 -4.62
N LYS A 151 9.67 -11.09 -5.58
CA LYS A 151 11.12 -11.26 -5.71
C LYS A 151 11.88 -9.98 -6.06
N LYS A 152 11.16 -8.96 -6.54
CA LYS A 152 11.70 -7.64 -6.93
C LYS A 152 11.69 -6.61 -5.79
N LEU A 153 11.35 -7.02 -4.55
CA LEU A 153 11.35 -6.11 -3.41
C LEU A 153 12.75 -5.56 -3.15
N GLU A 154 12.86 -4.23 -3.13
CA GLU A 154 14.06 -3.46 -2.87
C GLU A 154 13.96 -2.73 -1.50
N TRP A 155 12.75 -2.29 -1.11
CA TRP A 155 12.44 -1.69 0.19
C TRP A 155 11.24 -2.36 0.84
N PHE A 156 11.41 -2.82 2.08
CA PHE A 156 10.34 -3.51 2.80
C PHE A 156 10.25 -3.09 4.27
N TYR A 157 9.10 -2.57 4.68
CA TYR A 157 8.81 -2.14 6.04
C TYR A 157 7.62 -2.93 6.58
N CYS A 158 7.84 -3.68 7.64
CA CYS A 158 6.82 -4.50 8.30
C CYS A 158 6.94 -4.44 9.84
N TYR A 159 7.61 -3.42 10.37
CA TYR A 159 7.76 -3.21 11.80
C TYR A 159 6.39 -2.96 12.47
N GLN A 160 6.30 -3.15 13.78
CA GLN A 160 5.05 -2.98 14.54
C GLN A 160 3.88 -3.79 13.96
N ASN A 161 4.10 -5.08 13.79
CA ASN A 161 3.07 -6.07 13.47
C ASN A 161 3.11 -7.19 14.53
N ASN A 162 2.44 -8.32 14.26
CA ASN A 162 2.47 -9.52 15.11
C ASN A 162 3.04 -10.73 14.34
N LEU A 163 4.00 -10.50 13.43
CA LEU A 163 4.52 -11.55 12.55
C LEU A 163 5.11 -12.70 13.36
N GLU A 164 4.72 -13.94 13.05
CA GLU A 164 5.23 -15.15 13.73
C GLU A 164 6.47 -15.72 13.00
N ASN A 165 6.51 -15.56 11.68
CA ASN A 165 7.59 -16.00 10.82
C ASN A 165 7.75 -15.02 9.65
N LEU A 166 8.95 -14.98 9.09
CA LEU A 166 9.24 -14.20 7.89
C LEU A 166 10.32 -14.90 7.06
N ASP A 167 10.00 -15.19 5.80
CA ASP A 167 10.92 -15.78 4.84
C ASP A 167 11.31 -14.76 3.77
N LEU A 168 12.56 -14.30 3.83
CA LEU A 168 13.15 -13.38 2.86
C LEU A 168 14.05 -14.10 1.86
N SER A 169 14.14 -15.45 1.88
CA SER A 169 15.06 -16.22 1.03
C SER A 169 14.85 -16.02 -0.48
N TYR A 170 13.72 -15.43 -0.87
CA TYR A 170 13.37 -15.08 -2.26
C TYR A 170 13.65 -13.61 -2.63
N SER A 171 13.90 -12.73 -1.66
CA SER A 171 14.04 -11.28 -1.83
C SER A 171 15.50 -10.85 -2.00
N ASN A 172 16.14 -11.31 -3.07
CA ASN A 172 17.58 -11.09 -3.32
C ASN A 172 17.96 -9.63 -3.58
N ASP A 173 17.01 -8.83 -4.07
CA ASP A 173 17.23 -7.42 -4.44
C ASP A 173 16.99 -6.46 -3.27
N LEU A 174 16.70 -6.98 -2.07
CA LEU A 174 16.37 -6.17 -0.90
C LEU A 174 17.58 -5.34 -0.45
N VAL A 175 17.41 -4.03 -0.49
CA VAL A 175 18.41 -3.01 -0.11
C VAL A 175 18.14 -2.52 1.31
N TYR A 176 16.86 -2.31 1.64
CA TYR A 176 16.43 -1.77 2.92
C TYR A 176 15.30 -2.61 3.53
N PHE A 177 15.40 -2.87 4.82
CA PHE A 177 14.44 -3.74 5.52
C PHE A 177 14.25 -3.35 6.98
N GLU A 178 13.00 -3.24 7.43
CA GLU A 178 12.64 -3.02 8.83
C GLU A 178 11.53 -3.96 9.30
N CYS A 179 11.77 -4.66 10.41
CA CYS A 179 10.80 -5.56 11.03
C CYS A 179 10.82 -5.56 12.58
N PHE A 180 11.40 -4.54 13.20
CA PHE A 180 11.40 -4.42 14.66
C PHE A 180 9.97 -4.32 15.23
N ALA A 181 9.82 -4.52 16.54
CA ALA A 181 8.53 -4.56 17.22
C ALA A 181 7.54 -5.57 16.60
N ASN A 182 8.03 -6.77 16.26
CA ASN A 182 7.19 -7.94 15.97
C ASN A 182 7.36 -8.96 17.10
N PRO A 183 6.57 -8.86 18.20
CA PRO A 183 6.86 -9.58 19.44
C PRO A 183 6.78 -11.11 19.33
N LEU A 184 6.12 -11.64 18.29
CA LEU A 184 6.02 -13.07 18.01
C LEU A 184 7.11 -13.58 17.06
N LEU A 185 7.88 -12.69 16.42
CA LEU A 185 8.89 -13.07 15.44
C LEU A 185 10.15 -13.50 16.18
N THR A 186 10.60 -14.73 15.93
CA THR A 186 11.84 -15.25 16.54
C THR A 186 12.96 -15.45 15.54
N SER A 187 12.61 -15.65 14.26
CA SER A 187 13.58 -15.91 13.20
C SER A 187 13.15 -15.33 11.86
N ILE A 188 14.14 -14.86 11.10
CA ILE A 188 13.98 -14.45 9.70
C ILE A 188 14.80 -15.43 8.86
N LYS A 189 14.12 -16.11 7.94
CA LYS A 189 14.75 -17.06 7.03
C LYS A 189 15.36 -16.34 5.84
N LEU A 190 16.61 -16.67 5.53
CA LEU A 190 17.43 -16.12 4.45
C LEU A 190 17.98 -17.25 3.58
N ASN A 191 18.47 -16.92 2.39
CA ASN A 191 19.36 -17.82 1.67
C ASN A 191 20.84 -17.57 2.03
N ASP A 192 21.72 -18.48 1.63
CA ASP A 192 23.16 -18.43 1.94
C ASP A 192 23.82 -17.10 1.50
N LYS A 193 23.44 -16.57 0.32
CA LYS A 193 23.98 -15.32 -0.21
C LYS A 193 23.58 -14.11 0.64
N GLN A 194 22.32 -14.04 1.03
CA GLN A 194 21.82 -12.97 1.90
C GLN A 194 22.47 -13.04 3.28
N LEU A 195 22.58 -14.23 3.86
CA LEU A 195 23.19 -14.41 5.18
C LEU A 195 24.67 -13.97 5.18
N ALA A 196 25.41 -14.27 4.12
CA ALA A 196 26.81 -13.89 3.98
C ALA A 196 27.06 -12.37 3.87
N ASP A 197 26.05 -11.59 3.47
CA ASP A 197 26.17 -10.13 3.25
C ASP A 197 25.34 -9.31 4.24
N VAL A 198 24.60 -9.95 5.16
CA VAL A 198 23.60 -9.28 6.01
C VAL A 198 24.21 -8.20 6.91
N GLU A 199 25.49 -8.32 7.26
CA GLU A 199 26.20 -7.33 8.08
C GLU A 199 26.46 -6.01 7.33
N ASN A 200 26.47 -6.03 6.00
CA ASN A 200 26.64 -4.84 5.16
C ASN A 200 25.30 -4.21 4.76
N LYS A 201 24.17 -4.82 5.16
CA LYS A 201 22.83 -4.38 4.77
C LYS A 201 22.25 -3.38 5.78
N SER A 202 21.45 -2.45 5.29
CA SER A 202 20.63 -1.54 6.11
C SER A 202 19.36 -2.25 6.59
N TRP A 203 19.52 -3.29 7.41
CA TRP A 203 18.44 -4.14 7.90
C TRP A 203 18.27 -3.99 9.42
N PHE A 204 17.05 -3.68 9.85
CA PHE A 204 16.72 -3.41 11.24
C PHE A 204 15.65 -4.37 11.75
N LYS A 205 15.98 -5.05 12.85
CA LYS A 205 15.14 -6.04 13.52
C LYS A 205 15.34 -5.96 15.03
N ASP A 206 14.43 -6.56 15.80
CA ASP A 206 14.63 -6.70 17.23
C ASP A 206 15.89 -7.55 17.53
N LYS A 207 16.58 -7.21 18.63
CA LYS A 207 17.80 -7.92 19.06
C LYS A 207 17.54 -9.41 19.33
N SER A 208 16.31 -9.77 19.71
CA SER A 208 15.88 -11.15 19.99
C SER A 208 15.73 -12.01 18.74
N VAL A 209 15.46 -11.41 17.57
CA VAL A 209 15.22 -12.12 16.32
C VAL A 209 16.54 -12.63 15.75
N LYS A 210 16.59 -13.89 15.32
CA LYS A 210 17.77 -14.48 14.69
C LYS A 210 17.61 -14.59 13.18
N TYR A 211 18.71 -14.63 12.45
CA TYR A 211 18.68 -15.10 11.06
C TYR A 211 18.83 -16.62 11.03
N SER A 212 18.13 -17.27 10.11
CA SER A 212 18.22 -18.71 9.83
C SER A 212 18.29 -18.96 8.32
N ILE A 213 18.67 -20.17 7.93
CA ILE A 213 18.60 -20.69 6.56
C ILE A 213 17.33 -21.53 6.41
#